data_AF-A0A6A6MN74-F1
#
_entry.id   AF-A0A6A6MN74-F1
#
_cell.length_a   1.000
_cell.length_b   1.000
_cell.length_c   1.000
_cell.angle_alpha   90.00
_cell.angle_beta   90.00
_cell.angle_gamma   90.00
#
_symmetry.space_group_name_H-M   'P 1'
#
loop_
_entity.id
_entity.type
_entity.pdbx_description
1 polymer ?
#
loop_
_entity_poly.entity_id
_entity_poly.type
_entity_poly.pdbx_seq_one_letter_code
_entity_poly.pdbx_strand_id
1 'polypeptide(L)'
;MGEHERLLPNGLLPNEAASVIRLLDSERWSKAEERTAELIACIQPNERSEERRNAVADYVQRLIMKCFPCQVFTFGSVPLKTYLPDGDIDLTAFSKNQNMKDSWAHQVRDMLENEEKNENAEFRVKEVQYIQAEVGEDYKCLVENIVVDISFNQLGGLCTLCFLEEVLYRFLEFFSKFDWDNFVLAFGVLYLSVHFQM
;
A
#
# COMPACT_ATOMS: atom_id res chain seq x y z
N MET A 1 -25.15 -37.71 30.56
CA MET A 1 -25.07 -36.90 29.33
C MET A 1 -25.19 -35.45 29.76
N GLY A 2 -24.09 -34.70 29.71
CA GLY A 2 -24.07 -33.25 29.94
C GLY A 2 -23.21 -32.67 28.83
N GLU A 3 -23.82 -31.84 27.98
CA GLU A 3 -23.21 -31.31 26.77
C GLU A 3 -22.11 -30.30 27.13
N HIS A 4 -20.93 -30.48 26.55
CA HIS A 4 -19.83 -29.51 26.63
C HIS A 4 -20.13 -28.37 25.64
N GLU A 5 -20.51 -27.21 26.15
CA GLU A 5 -20.50 -25.95 25.38
C GLU A 5 -19.10 -25.70 24.83
N ARG A 6 -18.97 -25.67 23.50
CA ARG A 6 -17.74 -25.22 22.84
C ARG A 6 -17.66 -23.71 22.99
N LEU A 7 -16.80 -23.26 23.91
CA LEU A 7 -16.36 -21.87 23.98
C LEU A 7 -15.56 -21.55 22.71
N LEU A 8 -16.16 -20.76 21.81
CA LEU A 8 -15.44 -20.13 20.71
C LEU A 8 -14.60 -18.98 21.29
N PRO A 9 -13.28 -18.95 21.07
CA PRO A 9 -12.44 -17.87 21.57
C PRO A 9 -12.73 -16.59 20.78
N ASN A 10 -13.47 -15.67 21.39
CA ASN A 10 -13.84 -14.35 20.88
C ASN A 10 -13.01 -13.21 21.51
N GLY A 11 -11.90 -13.55 22.19
CA GLY A 11 -10.87 -12.60 22.63
C GLY A 11 -11.29 -11.58 23.70
N LEU A 12 -12.54 -11.60 24.16
CA LEU A 12 -13.10 -10.67 25.14
C LEU A 12 -13.42 -11.38 26.44
N LEU A 13 -13.14 -10.71 27.57
CA LEU A 13 -13.52 -11.22 28.89
C LEU A 13 -15.06 -11.24 29.03
N PRO A 14 -15.65 -12.29 29.65
CA PRO A 14 -17.10 -12.50 29.68
C PRO A 14 -17.94 -11.33 30.23
N ASN A 15 -17.36 -10.48 31.08
CA ASN A 15 -18.01 -9.32 31.69
C ASN A 15 -17.75 -7.98 30.97
N GLU A 16 -16.87 -7.96 29.97
CA GLU A 16 -16.58 -6.75 29.16
C GLU A 16 -17.33 -6.77 27.84
N ALA A 17 -17.73 -7.94 27.33
CA ALA A 17 -18.57 -8.03 26.14
C ALA A 17 -19.88 -7.23 26.28
N ALA A 18 -20.48 -7.22 27.48
CA ALA A 18 -21.68 -6.44 27.77
C ALA A 18 -21.43 -4.92 27.93
N SER A 19 -20.19 -4.50 28.24
CA SER A 19 -19.82 -3.07 28.38
C SER A 19 -19.31 -2.45 27.08
N VAL A 20 -18.77 -3.27 26.17
CA VAL A 20 -18.39 -2.87 24.81
C VAL A 20 -19.63 -2.66 23.94
N ILE A 21 -20.71 -3.43 24.19
CA ILE A 21 -22.06 -3.19 23.63
C ILE A 21 -22.80 -2.14 24.49
N ARG A 22 -22.12 -1.06 24.91
CA ARG A 22 -22.87 0.14 25.28
C ARG A 22 -23.48 0.66 23.99
N LEU A 23 -24.82 0.68 23.95
CA LEU A 23 -25.64 1.25 22.89
C LEU A 23 -24.91 2.48 22.33
N LEU A 24 -24.29 2.27 21.17
CA LEU A 24 -23.45 3.26 20.54
C LEU A 24 -24.33 4.50 20.30
N ASP A 25 -23.87 5.66 20.76
CA ASP A 25 -24.59 6.92 20.53
C ASP A 25 -24.64 7.15 19.01
N SER A 26 -25.78 6.79 18.42
CA SER A 26 -25.98 6.74 16.97
C SER A 26 -25.68 8.09 16.32
N GLU A 27 -25.92 9.20 17.04
CA GLU A 27 -25.62 10.54 16.55
C GLU A 27 -24.11 10.79 16.49
N ARG A 28 -23.36 10.34 17.51
CA ARG A 28 -21.89 10.45 17.52
C ARG A 28 -21.24 9.60 16.44
N TRP A 29 -21.75 8.39 16.21
CA TRP A 29 -21.22 7.51 15.16
C TRP A 29 -21.52 8.04 13.78
N SER A 30 -22.75 8.48 13.52
CA SER A 30 -23.10 9.12 12.24
C SER A 30 -22.21 10.33 11.97
N LYS A 31 -21.96 11.16 12.98
CA LYS A 31 -21.03 12.30 12.86
C LYS A 31 -19.58 11.86 12.62
N ALA A 32 -19.13 10.78 13.28
CA ALA A 32 -17.79 10.25 13.05
C ALA A 32 -17.64 9.71 11.63
N GLU A 33 -18.62 8.96 11.14
CA GLU A 33 -18.67 8.43 9.77
C GLU A 33 -18.67 9.56 8.73
N GLU A 34 -19.49 10.60 8.92
CA GLU A 34 -19.52 11.78 8.05
C GLU A 34 -18.14 12.45 7.98
N ARG A 35 -17.50 12.71 9.12
CA ARG A 35 -16.16 13.32 9.17
C ARG A 35 -15.08 12.42 8.58
N THR A 36 -15.16 11.12 8.79
CA THR A 36 -14.25 10.16 8.17
C THR A 36 -14.43 10.15 6.65
N ALA A 37 -15.66 10.16 6.14
CA ALA A 37 -15.93 10.21 4.70
C ALA A 37 -15.42 11.50 4.06
N GLU A 38 -15.62 12.66 4.71
CA GLU A 38 -15.05 13.94 4.27
C GLU A 38 -13.51 13.87 4.20
N LEU A 39 -12.87 13.29 5.22
CA LEU A 39 -11.41 13.14 5.25
C LEU A 39 -10.92 12.23 4.14
N ILE A 40 -11.52 11.05 3.97
CA ILE A 40 -11.18 10.11 2.90
C ILE A 40 -11.36 10.77 1.55
N ALA A 41 -12.45 11.49 1.31
CA ALA A 41 -12.69 12.20 0.06
C ALA A 41 -11.58 13.22 -0.27
N CYS A 42 -10.95 13.80 0.74
CA CYS A 42 -9.86 14.76 0.57
C CYS A 42 -8.50 14.09 0.26
N ILE A 43 -8.26 12.87 0.77
CA ILE A 43 -6.93 12.23 0.74
C ILE A 43 -6.84 10.99 -0.14
N GLN A 44 -7.98 10.41 -0.52
CA GLN A 44 -8.01 9.20 -1.34
C GLN A 44 -7.37 9.43 -2.72
N PRO A 45 -6.82 8.38 -3.34
CA PRO A 45 -6.41 8.43 -4.73
C PRO A 45 -7.54 8.86 -5.66
N ASN A 46 -7.15 9.55 -6.73
CA ASN A 46 -7.99 9.85 -7.87
C ASN A 46 -7.29 9.46 -9.17
N GLU A 47 -8.06 9.36 -10.25
CA GLU A 47 -7.59 8.94 -11.58
C GLU A 47 -6.29 9.65 -12.02
N ARG A 48 -6.26 10.99 -11.92
CA ARG A 48 -5.08 11.77 -12.29
C ARG A 48 -3.85 11.42 -11.44
N SER A 49 -4.05 11.21 -10.14
CA SER A 49 -2.96 10.83 -9.24
C SER A 49 -2.45 9.41 -9.50
N GLU A 50 -3.34 8.50 -9.91
CA GLU A 50 -3.00 7.13 -10.30
C GLU A 50 -2.20 7.12 -11.61
N GLU A 51 -2.70 7.79 -12.65
CA GLU A 51 -2.02 7.90 -13.94
C GLU A 51 -0.61 8.47 -13.79
N ARG A 52 -0.46 9.53 -12.99
CA ARG A 52 0.84 10.15 -12.73
C ARG A 52 1.79 9.21 -11.98
N ARG A 53 1.32 8.51 -10.95
CA ARG A 53 2.15 7.55 -10.20
C ARG A 53 2.55 6.36 -11.08
N ASN A 54 1.64 5.83 -11.88
CA ASN A 54 1.92 4.75 -12.82
C ASN A 54 2.95 5.18 -13.87
N ALA A 55 2.81 6.38 -14.44
CA ALA A 55 3.77 6.89 -15.43
C ALA A 55 5.18 7.08 -14.83
N VAL A 56 5.27 7.58 -13.59
CA VAL A 56 6.55 7.72 -12.86
C VAL A 56 7.14 6.34 -12.53
N ALA A 57 6.33 5.42 -12.00
CA ALA A 57 6.77 4.05 -11.69
C ALA A 57 7.30 3.34 -12.94
N ASP A 58 6.56 3.41 -14.05
CA ASP A 58 6.94 2.82 -15.32
C ASP A 58 8.25 3.43 -15.86
N TYR A 59 8.42 4.74 -15.71
CA TYR A 59 9.64 5.42 -16.12
C TYR A 59 10.85 4.94 -15.33
N VAL A 60 10.77 4.96 -13.99
CA VAL A 60 11.87 4.52 -13.12
C VAL A 60 12.17 3.04 -13.32
N GLN A 61 11.14 2.21 -13.50
CA GLN A 61 11.31 0.81 -13.88
C GLN A 61 12.10 0.66 -15.19
N ARG A 62 11.74 1.39 -16.25
CA ARG A 62 12.48 1.35 -17.52
C ARG A 62 13.94 1.78 -17.35
N LEU A 63 14.21 2.73 -16.47
CA LEU A 63 15.58 3.17 -16.19
C LEU A 63 16.39 2.09 -15.48
N ILE A 64 15.86 1.51 -14.39
CA ILE A 64 16.54 0.44 -13.63
C ILE A 64 16.80 -0.78 -14.52
N MET A 65 15.83 -1.16 -15.36
CA MET A 65 15.98 -2.29 -16.28
C MET A 65 17.05 -2.09 -17.37
N LYS A 66 17.51 -0.84 -17.61
CA LYS A 66 18.67 -0.55 -18.49
C LYS A 66 20.01 -0.72 -17.78
N CYS A 67 20.05 -0.65 -16.45
CA CYS A 67 21.27 -0.76 -15.67
C CYS A 67 21.81 -2.20 -15.71
N PHE A 68 20.95 -3.19 -15.46
CA PHE A 68 21.33 -4.60 -15.41
C PHE A 68 20.14 -5.52 -15.67
N PRO A 69 20.35 -6.80 -16.03
CA PRO A 69 19.27 -7.75 -16.23
C PRO A 69 18.47 -7.98 -14.94
N CYS A 70 17.27 -7.41 -14.88
CA CYS A 70 16.37 -7.51 -13.74
C CYS A 70 14.89 -7.38 -14.14
N GLN A 71 14.04 -7.65 -13.17
CA GLN A 71 12.62 -7.31 -13.19
C GLN A 71 12.36 -6.33 -12.04
N VAL A 72 11.51 -5.35 -12.26
CA VAL A 72 11.15 -4.35 -11.25
C VAL A 72 9.65 -4.42 -11.05
N PHE A 73 9.21 -4.33 -9.80
CA PHE A 73 7.80 -4.38 -9.43
C PHE A 73 7.48 -3.24 -8.47
N THR A 74 6.31 -2.63 -8.63
CA THR A 74 5.71 -1.79 -7.61
C THR A 74 5.16 -2.66 -6.49
N PHE A 75 5.36 -2.25 -5.24
CA PHE A 75 4.71 -2.85 -4.08
C PHE A 75 4.16 -1.76 -3.17
N GLY A 76 3.70 -2.14 -1.97
CA GLY A 76 3.23 -1.17 -0.99
C GLY A 76 1.90 -0.53 -1.38
N SER A 77 1.80 0.78 -1.15
CA SER A 77 0.52 1.51 -1.17
C SER A 77 -0.04 1.76 -2.58
N VAL A 78 0.84 1.95 -3.57
CA VAL A 78 0.49 2.28 -4.95
C VAL A 78 -0.40 1.22 -5.62
N PRO A 79 0.00 -0.07 -5.72
CA PRO A 79 -0.84 -1.09 -6.32
C PRO A 79 -2.16 -1.33 -5.57
N LEU A 80 -2.19 -1.05 -4.27
CA LEU A 80 -3.40 -1.16 -3.44
C LEU A 80 -4.31 0.07 -3.50
N LYS A 81 -3.86 1.18 -4.10
CA LYS A 81 -4.55 2.49 -4.07
C LYS A 81 -4.88 2.95 -2.65
N THR A 82 -3.96 2.74 -1.72
CA THR A 82 -4.09 3.14 -0.30
C THR A 82 -3.14 4.26 0.10
N TYR A 83 -2.50 4.91 -0.88
CA TYR A 83 -1.55 6.00 -0.65
C TYR A 83 -2.25 7.33 -0.34
N LEU A 84 -1.54 8.18 0.40
CA LEU A 84 -1.90 9.59 0.63
C LEU A 84 -1.45 10.47 -0.54
N PRO A 85 -1.91 11.74 -0.64
CA PRO A 85 -1.54 12.63 -1.74
C PRO A 85 -0.03 12.81 -1.90
N ASP A 86 0.71 12.82 -0.80
CA ASP A 86 2.16 12.91 -0.69
C ASP A 86 2.86 11.55 -0.52
N GLY A 87 2.12 10.45 -0.61
CA GLY A 87 2.65 9.10 -0.54
C GLY A 87 3.64 8.81 -1.66
N ASP A 88 4.67 8.04 -1.30
CA ASP A 88 5.76 7.56 -2.13
C ASP A 88 5.34 6.42 -3.08
N ILE A 89 6.25 6.09 -3.99
CA ILE A 89 6.19 4.90 -4.85
C ILE A 89 7.27 3.94 -4.39
N ASP A 90 6.86 2.77 -3.92
CA ASP A 90 7.79 1.69 -3.59
C ASP A 90 8.07 0.81 -4.81
N LEU A 91 9.33 0.72 -5.20
CA LEU A 91 9.83 -0.18 -6.23
C LEU A 91 10.81 -1.18 -5.64
N THR A 92 10.73 -2.42 -6.13
CA THR A 92 11.72 -3.44 -5.82
C THR A 92 12.25 -4.13 -7.06
N ALA A 93 13.57 -4.26 -7.16
CA ALA A 93 14.24 -4.93 -8.26
C ALA A 93 14.66 -6.35 -7.87
N PHE A 94 14.49 -7.29 -8.80
CA PHE A 94 14.93 -8.68 -8.69
C PHE A 94 15.82 -9.04 -9.85
N SER A 95 16.97 -9.63 -9.56
CA SER A 95 17.85 -10.22 -10.57
C SER A 95 18.07 -11.71 -10.28
N LYS A 96 18.25 -12.49 -11.34
CA LYS A 96 18.67 -13.90 -11.21
C LYS A 96 20.13 -14.02 -10.76
N ASN A 97 20.91 -12.95 -10.90
CA ASN A 97 22.32 -12.94 -10.54
C ASN A 97 22.50 -12.52 -9.07
N GLN A 98 22.76 -13.49 -8.20
CA GLN A 98 22.94 -13.26 -6.75
C GLN A 98 24.15 -12.38 -6.43
N ASN A 99 25.12 -12.26 -7.33
CA ASN A 99 26.31 -11.41 -7.15
C ASN A 99 26.01 -9.92 -7.38
N MET A 100 24.76 -9.55 -7.72
CA MET A 100 24.38 -8.16 -7.95
C MET A 100 24.13 -7.36 -6.68
N LYS A 101 23.98 -8.01 -5.52
CA LYS A 101 23.68 -7.32 -4.26
C LYS A 101 24.70 -6.22 -3.90
N ASP A 102 25.96 -6.38 -4.31
CA ASP A 102 27.04 -5.43 -3.97
C ASP A 102 27.28 -4.37 -5.06
N SER A 103 26.62 -4.47 -6.22
CA SER A 103 26.89 -3.60 -7.37
C SER A 103 25.66 -2.99 -8.03
N TRP A 104 24.46 -3.52 -7.77
CA TRP A 104 23.20 -2.96 -8.28
C TRP A 104 23.03 -1.52 -7.79
N ALA A 105 23.38 -1.28 -6.52
CA ALA A 105 23.21 -0.02 -5.83
C ALA A 105 23.99 1.10 -6.54
N HIS A 106 25.29 0.88 -6.77
CA HIS A 106 26.11 1.80 -7.54
C HIS A 106 25.57 2.02 -8.97
N GLN A 107 25.10 0.98 -9.65
CA GLN A 107 24.56 1.11 -11.01
C GLN A 107 23.25 1.92 -11.06
N VAL A 108 22.35 1.71 -10.10
CA VAL A 108 21.09 2.47 -10.00
C VAL A 108 21.39 3.91 -9.62
N ARG A 109 22.29 4.14 -8.65
CA ARG A 109 22.72 5.48 -8.26
C ARG A 109 23.28 6.26 -9.46
N ASP A 110 24.27 5.68 -10.14
CA ASP A 110 24.96 6.36 -11.23
C ASP A 110 23.97 6.66 -12.38
N MET A 111 23.00 5.76 -12.62
CA MET A 111 21.91 6.03 -13.56
C MET A 111 21.03 7.21 -13.10
N LEU A 112 20.57 7.21 -11.85
CA LEU A 112 19.68 8.27 -11.35
C LEU A 112 20.37 9.64 -11.33
N GLU A 113 21.64 9.69 -10.95
CA GLU A 113 22.45 10.92 -10.97
C GLU A 113 22.73 11.41 -12.40
N ASN A 114 22.82 10.52 -13.38
CA ASN A 114 22.93 10.89 -14.78
C ASN A 114 21.60 11.39 -15.34
N GLU A 115 20.49 10.75 -14.97
CA GLU A 115 19.15 11.17 -15.38
C GLU A 115 18.75 12.52 -14.75
N GLU A 116 19.17 12.82 -13.52
CA GLU A 116 19.01 14.13 -12.88
C GLU A 116 19.69 15.26 -13.68
N LYS A 117 20.78 14.96 -14.39
CA LYS A 117 21.53 15.91 -15.23
C LYS A 117 21.03 15.94 -16.69
N ASN A 118 20.13 15.04 -17.06
CA ASN A 118 19.64 14.90 -18.44
C ASN A 118 18.52 15.92 -18.73
N GLU A 119 18.83 16.97 -19.48
CA GLU A 119 17.85 17.98 -19.89
C GLU A 119 16.75 17.43 -20.83
N ASN A 120 17.00 16.28 -21.47
CA ASN A 120 16.06 15.61 -22.37
C ASN A 120 15.33 14.44 -21.68
N ALA A 121 15.40 14.33 -20.35
CA ALA A 121 14.70 13.31 -19.59
C ALA A 121 13.17 13.43 -19.79
N GLU A 122 12.48 12.29 -19.84
CA GLU A 122 11.00 12.23 -19.92
C GLU A 122 10.37 12.85 -18.66
N PHE A 123 11.00 12.60 -17.51
CA PHE A 123 10.60 13.12 -16.21
C PHE A 123 11.77 13.71 -15.46
N ARG A 124 11.51 14.78 -14.71
CA ARG A 124 12.54 15.45 -13.93
C ARG A 124 12.87 14.65 -12.67
N VAL A 125 14.07 14.09 -12.64
CA VAL A 125 14.67 13.44 -11.46
C VAL A 125 15.42 14.49 -10.64
N LYS A 126 15.32 14.42 -9.32
CA LYS A 126 16.04 15.26 -8.35
C LYS A 126 16.34 14.49 -7.07
N GLU A 127 17.20 15.07 -6.24
CA GLU A 127 17.35 14.69 -4.83
C GLU A 127 17.63 13.19 -4.66
N VAL A 128 18.53 12.66 -5.49
CA VAL A 128 18.95 11.26 -5.42
C VAL A 128 19.71 11.05 -4.11
N GLN A 129 19.18 10.21 -3.24
CA GLN A 129 19.69 9.90 -1.91
C GLN A 129 19.92 8.41 -1.76
N TYR A 130 21.10 8.06 -1.26
CA TYR A 130 21.41 6.71 -0.85
C TYR A 130 21.13 6.55 0.64
N ILE A 131 20.33 5.54 1.00
CA ILE A 131 19.99 5.22 2.38
C ILE A 131 20.54 3.84 2.71
N GLN A 132 21.48 3.81 3.64
CA GLN A 132 21.99 2.58 4.20
C GLN A 132 21.13 2.19 5.40
N ALA A 133 20.25 1.18 5.24
CA ALA A 133 19.38 0.66 6.29
C ALA A 133 19.84 -0.72 6.78
N GLU A 134 19.35 -1.14 7.94
CA GLU A 134 19.69 -2.43 8.55
C GLU A 134 19.16 -3.63 7.73
N VAL A 135 18.13 -3.41 6.92
CA VAL A 135 17.43 -4.45 6.13
C VAL A 135 17.86 -4.47 4.65
N GLY A 136 18.67 -3.51 4.19
CA GLY A 136 19.10 -3.43 2.80
C GLY A 136 19.71 -2.09 2.41
N GLU A 137 20.31 -2.07 1.22
CA GLU A 137 20.64 -0.84 0.52
C GLU A 137 19.35 -0.33 -0.14
N ASP A 138 18.91 0.89 0.18
CA ASP A 138 17.73 1.50 -0.41
C ASP A 138 18.10 2.86 -1.02
N TYR A 139 17.45 3.23 -2.11
CA TYR A 139 17.60 4.53 -2.76
C TYR A 139 16.30 5.28 -2.68
N LYS A 140 16.39 6.59 -2.48
CA LYS A 140 15.26 7.49 -2.62
C LYS A 140 15.59 8.53 -3.66
N CYS A 141 14.63 8.87 -4.50
CA CYS A 141 14.74 10.02 -5.37
C CYS A 141 13.39 10.70 -5.52
N LEU A 142 13.42 11.94 -6.02
CA LEU A 142 12.23 12.71 -6.33
C LEU A 142 12.05 12.73 -7.85
N VAL A 143 10.97 12.15 -8.36
CA VAL A 143 10.64 12.14 -9.78
C VAL A 143 9.31 12.86 -9.99
N GLU A 144 9.32 13.97 -10.74
CA GLU A 144 8.16 14.86 -10.87
C GLU A 144 7.54 15.24 -9.51
N ASN A 145 8.33 15.52 -8.48
CA ASN A 145 7.82 15.80 -7.12
C ASN A 145 7.07 14.63 -6.46
N ILE A 146 7.32 13.37 -6.87
CA ILE A 146 6.87 12.17 -6.18
C ILE A 146 8.12 11.45 -5.67
N VAL A 147 8.11 11.07 -4.39
CA VAL A 147 9.20 10.29 -3.79
C VAL A 147 9.12 8.87 -4.32
N VAL A 148 10.24 8.32 -4.77
CA VAL A 148 10.36 6.94 -5.24
C VAL A 148 11.40 6.24 -4.38
N ASP A 149 10.94 5.24 -3.64
CA ASP A 149 11.73 4.36 -2.82
C ASP A 149 12.10 3.13 -3.65
N ILE A 150 13.40 2.89 -3.85
CA ILE A 150 13.92 1.82 -4.69
C ILE A 150 14.75 0.89 -3.83
N SER A 151 14.33 -0.37 -3.80
CA SER A 151 14.95 -1.41 -3.00
C SER A 151 15.32 -2.62 -3.86
N PHE A 152 16.12 -3.53 -3.32
CA PHE A 152 16.48 -4.77 -3.99
C PHE A 152 15.99 -6.00 -3.22
N ASN A 153 15.29 -6.90 -3.90
CA ASN A 153 14.85 -8.18 -3.38
C ASN A 153 13.92 -8.08 -2.14
N GLN A 154 12.98 -7.13 -2.11
CA GLN A 154 12.00 -6.96 -1.05
C GLN A 154 10.82 -7.93 -1.20
N LEU A 155 11.10 -9.22 -1.03
CA LEU A 155 10.08 -10.27 -1.09
C LEU A 155 9.00 -10.09 -0.01
N GLY A 156 9.36 -9.61 1.19
CA GLY A 156 8.41 -9.36 2.28
C GLY A 156 7.34 -8.32 1.92
N GLY A 157 7.72 -7.27 1.18
CA GLY A 157 6.79 -6.26 0.68
C GLY A 157 5.78 -6.84 -0.30
N LEU A 158 6.24 -7.66 -1.25
CA LEU A 158 5.36 -8.36 -2.20
C LEU A 158 4.45 -9.38 -1.52
N CYS A 159 4.96 -10.15 -0.55
CA CYS A 159 4.13 -11.08 0.23
C CYS A 159 3.03 -10.34 0.99
N THR A 160 3.34 -9.16 1.55
CA THR A 160 2.35 -8.31 2.23
C THR A 160 1.29 -7.79 1.26
N LEU A 161 1.70 -7.35 0.06
CA LEU A 161 0.78 -6.95 -1.00
C LEU A 161 -0.21 -8.07 -1.33
N CYS A 162 0.28 -9.26 -1.70
CA CYS A 162 -0.59 -10.40 -2.05
C CYS A 162 -1.51 -10.79 -0.88
N PHE A 163 -0.99 -10.74 0.36
CA PHE A 163 -1.80 -11.04 1.53
C PHE A 163 -2.96 -10.04 1.69
N LEU A 164 -2.70 -8.73 1.56
CA LEU A 164 -3.73 -7.71 1.69
C LEU A 164 -4.78 -7.79 0.57
N GLU A 165 -4.37 -8.10 -0.66
CA GLU A 165 -5.29 -8.36 -1.78
C GLU A 165 -6.22 -9.55 -1.48
N GLU A 166 -5.67 -10.66 -0.99
CA GLU A 166 -6.44 -11.86 -0.62
C GLU A 166 -7.41 -11.59 0.54
N VAL A 167 -6.97 -10.84 1.56
CA VAL A 167 -7.82 -10.41 2.67
C VAL A 167 -8.97 -9.56 2.15
N LEU A 168 -8.70 -8.59 1.28
CA LEU A 168 -9.72 -7.73 0.70
C LEU A 168 -10.73 -8.55 -0.13
N TYR A 169 -10.24 -9.46 -0.97
CA TYR A 169 -11.10 -10.34 -1.76
C TYR A 169 -12.03 -11.18 -0.88
N ARG A 170 -11.50 -11.84 0.15
CA ARG A 170 -12.30 -12.66 1.09
C ARG A 170 -13.28 -11.82 1.89
N PHE A 171 -12.87 -10.61 2.28
CA PHE A 171 -13.73 -9.66 2.96
C PHE A 171 -14.93 -9.28 2.07
N LEU A 172 -14.69 -8.91 0.81
CA LEU A 172 -15.76 -8.59 -0.13
C LEU A 172 -16.67 -9.79 -0.41
N GLU A 173 -16.12 -11.00 -0.51
CA GLU A 173 -16.91 -12.21 -0.66
C GLU A 173 -17.85 -12.41 0.53
N PHE A 174 -17.34 -12.30 1.76
CA PHE A 174 -18.15 -12.39 2.96
C PHE A 174 -19.23 -11.30 3.02
N PHE A 175 -18.85 -10.04 2.78
CA PHE A 175 -19.74 -8.88 2.81
C PHE A 175 -20.90 -9.00 1.81
N SER A 176 -20.63 -9.56 0.62
CA SER A 176 -21.64 -9.79 -0.42
C SER A 176 -22.73 -10.79 -0.02
N LYS A 177 -22.44 -11.66 0.95
CA LYS A 177 -23.34 -12.72 1.44
C LYS A 177 -23.82 -12.46 2.87
N PHE A 178 -23.40 -11.34 3.48
CA PHE A 178 -23.72 -11.02 4.85
C PHE A 178 -25.19 -10.61 4.99
N ASP A 179 -25.83 -11.08 6.05
CA ASP A 179 -27.23 -10.79 6.36
C ASP A 179 -27.35 -9.41 7.02
N TRP A 180 -27.41 -8.38 6.18
CA TRP A 180 -27.54 -6.98 6.59
C TRP A 180 -28.90 -6.64 7.19
N ASP A 181 -29.93 -7.47 6.95
CA ASP A 181 -31.28 -7.24 7.48
C ASP A 181 -31.34 -7.55 8.98
N ASN A 182 -30.56 -8.54 9.42
CA ASN A 182 -30.57 -9.02 10.81
C ASN A 182 -29.33 -8.62 11.61
N PHE A 183 -28.22 -8.26 10.96
CA PHE A 183 -26.96 -7.96 11.63
C PHE A 183 -26.28 -6.70 11.09
N VAL A 184 -25.59 -5.98 11.99
CA VAL A 184 -24.75 -4.83 11.65
C VAL A 184 -23.33 -5.11 12.12
N LEU A 185 -22.36 -4.88 11.23
CA LEU A 185 -20.95 -4.90 11.58
C LEU A 185 -20.45 -3.46 11.72
N ALA A 186 -20.12 -3.06 12.94
CA ALA A 186 -19.42 -1.80 13.19
C ALA A 186 -17.92 -2.04 13.12
N PHE A 187 -17.31 -1.75 11.97
CA PHE A 187 -15.86 -1.64 11.85
C PHE A 187 -15.47 -0.18 12.09
N GLY A 188 -14.63 0.08 13.09
CA GLY A 188 -14.04 1.41 13.25
C GLY A 188 -13.27 1.82 11.99
N VAL A 189 -13.70 2.91 11.37
CA VAL A 189 -12.99 3.71 10.35
C VAL A 189 -12.75 3.06 8.97
N LEU A 190 -13.20 1.83 8.68
CA LEU A 190 -13.16 1.28 7.32
C LEU A 190 -14.56 1.18 6.69
N TYR A 191 -14.99 2.25 6.04
CA TYR A 191 -16.01 2.15 4.99
C TYR A 191 -15.29 1.98 3.67
N LEU A 192 -15.22 0.74 3.17
CA LEU A 192 -14.88 0.46 1.79
C LEU A 192 -16.03 1.02 0.93
N SER A 193 -15.88 2.25 0.43
CA SER A 193 -16.74 2.76 -0.65
C SER A 193 -16.44 1.99 -1.92
N VAL A 194 -16.95 0.76 -2.01
CA VAL A 194 -16.99 0.00 -3.25
C VAL A 194 -18.18 0.51 -4.05
N HIS A 195 -18.06 1.68 -4.64
CA HIS A 195 -18.88 2.06 -5.77
C HIS A 195 -18.26 1.41 -7.02
N PHE A 196 -18.52 0.11 -7.19
CA PHE A 196 -18.49 -0.47 -8.53
C PHE A 196 -19.70 0.13 -9.27
N GLN A 197 -19.45 1.14 -10.10
CA GLN A 197 -20.34 1.42 -11.22
C GLN A 197 -20.27 0.19 -12.13
N MET A 198 -21.38 -0.53 -12.18
CA MET A 198 -21.70 -1.46 -13.27
C MET A 198 -21.85 -0.70 -14.58
#